data_AF-A0A8J3HW70-F1
#
_entry.id   AF-A0A8J3HW70-F1
#
_cell.length_a   1.000
_cell.length_b   1.000
_cell.length_c   1.000
_cell.angle_alpha   90.00
_cell.angle_beta   90.00
_cell.angle_gamma   90.00
#
_symmetry.space_group_name_H-M   'P 1'
#
loop_
_entity.id
_entity.type
_entity.pdbx_description
1 polymer ?
#
loop_
_entity_poly.entity_id
_entity_poly.type
_entity_poly.pdbx_seq_one_letter_code
_entity_poly.pdbx_strand_id
1 'polypeptide(L)' 'MSTATLENKLDKAMELVGGLIDPEIAESYPSLEARILAQALENVEIAERRLREIQKLVGDFSEEVLI' A
#
# COMPACT_ATOMS: atom_id res chain seq x y z
N MET A 1 -14.30 19.17 17.42
CA MET A 1 -14.74 18.90 16.01
C MET A 1 -13.56 18.60 15.08
N SER A 2 -12.42 19.31 15.20
CA SER A 2 -11.25 19.10 14.32
C SER A 2 -10.47 17.79 14.58
N THR A 3 -10.22 17.42 15.85
CA THR A 3 -9.46 16.22 16.22
C THR A 3 -10.17 14.92 15.80
N ALA A 4 -11.47 14.81 16.08
CA ALA A 4 -12.29 13.67 15.67
C ALA A 4 -12.37 13.49 14.15
N THR A 5 -12.18 14.56 13.36
CA THR A 5 -12.14 14.45 11.89
C THR A 5 -10.79 13.94 11.40
N LEU A 6 -9.70 14.25 12.10
CA LEU A 6 -8.37 13.78 11.78
C LEU A 6 -8.20 12.31 12.18
N GLU A 7 -8.62 11.93 13.39
CA GLU A 7 -8.60 10.54 13.88
C GLU A 7 -9.33 9.62 12.90
N ASN A 8 -10.57 9.97 12.51
CA ASN A 8 -11.34 9.21 11.52
C ASN A 8 -10.65 9.07 10.15
N LYS A 9 -9.81 10.03 9.75
CA LYS A 9 -9.06 9.94 8.49
C LYS A 9 -7.86 9.01 8.61
N LEU A 10 -7.17 9.05 9.74
CA LEU A 10 -6.03 8.18 10.01
C LEU A 10 -6.45 6.73 10.21
N ASP A 11 -7.59 6.50 10.87
CA ASP A 11 -8.15 5.15 11.02
C ASP A 11 -8.48 4.53 9.66
N LYS A 12 -9.13 5.29 8.77
CA LYS A 12 -9.39 4.84 7.39
C LYS A 12 -8.11 4.61 6.60
N ALA A 13 -7.10 5.46 6.77
CA ALA A 13 -5.84 5.29 6.07
C ALA A 13 -5.07 4.05 6.58
N MET A 14 -5.15 3.75 7.88
CA MET A 14 -4.66 2.51 8.47
C MET A 14 -5.37 1.29 7.89
N GLU A 15 -6.69 1.31 7.76
CA GLU A 15 -7.45 0.21 7.14
C GLU A 15 -6.99 -0.05 5.70
N LEU A 16 -6.77 1.01 4.91
CA LEU A 16 -6.35 0.91 3.51
C LEU A 16 -4.96 0.28 3.35
N VAL A 17 -4.04 0.51 4.28
CA VAL A 17 -2.71 -0.12 4.23
C VAL A 17 -2.68 -1.53 4.81
N GLY A 18 -3.82 -2.06 5.30
CA GLY A 18 -3.95 -3.43 5.80
C GLY A 18 -4.14 -3.54 7.32
N GLY A 19 -4.32 -2.42 8.02
CA GLY A 19 -4.61 -2.36 9.47
C GLY A 19 -3.39 -2.56 10.38
N LEU A 20 -2.25 -2.96 9.82
CA LEU A 20 -0.97 -3.17 10.51
C LEU A 20 0.15 -2.49 9.73
N ILE A 21 1.07 -1.85 10.45
CA ILE A 21 2.29 -1.26 9.89
C ILE A 21 3.45 -2.20 10.23
N ASP A 22 4.35 -2.40 9.27
CA ASP A 22 5.58 -3.15 9.45
C ASP A 22 6.42 -2.58 10.62
N PRO A 23 6.94 -3.43 11.53
CA PRO A 23 7.75 -2.97 12.65
C PRO A 23 8.95 -2.08 12.27
N GLU A 24 9.62 -2.37 11.15
CA GLU A 24 10.76 -1.58 10.67
C GLU A 24 10.33 -0.16 10.27
N ILE A 25 9.16 -0.03 9.62
CA ILE A 25 8.55 1.26 9.30
C ILE A 25 8.11 1.97 10.59
N ALA A 26 7.55 1.24 11.55
CA ALA A 26 7.11 1.80 12.82
C ALA A 26 8.29 2.39 13.63
N GLU A 27 9.46 1.76 13.59
CA GLU A 27 10.69 2.23 14.22
C GLU A 27 11.35 3.39 13.46
N SER A 28 11.26 3.38 12.12
CA SER A 28 11.94 4.36 11.26
C SER A 28 11.25 5.72 11.18
N TYR A 29 9.93 5.77 11.38
CA TYR A 29 9.15 7.01 11.23
C TYR A 29 8.52 7.47 12.56
N PRO A 30 8.61 8.78 12.88
CA PRO A 30 8.21 9.29 14.19
C PRO A 30 6.69 9.52 14.35
N SER A 31 5.94 9.68 13.26
CA SER A 31 4.49 9.93 13.30
C SER A 31 3.69 8.83 12.62
N LEU A 32 2.44 8.65 13.06
CA LEU A 32 1.54 7.66 12.48
C LEU A 32 1.26 7.95 10.99
N GLU A 33 1.10 9.21 10.62
CA GLU A 33 0.92 9.64 9.24
C GLU A 33 2.10 9.24 8.36
N ALA A 34 3.32 9.50 8.83
CA ALA A 34 4.53 9.13 8.10
C ALA A 34 4.66 7.61 7.93
N ARG A 35 4.30 6.85 8.97
CA ARG A 35 4.27 5.38 8.92
C ARG A 35 3.24 4.85 7.95
N ILE A 36 2.02 5.39 7.95
CA ILE A 36 0.96 5.00 7.00
C ILE A 36 1.42 5.27 5.57
N LEU A 37 2.00 6.43 5.30
CA LEU A 37 2.50 6.78 3.96
C LEU A 37 3.64 5.85 3.52
N ALA A 38 4.58 5.56 4.41
CA ALA A 38 5.66 4.62 4.14
C ALA A 38 5.12 3.20 3.84
N GLN A 39 4.18 2.70 4.65
CA GLN A 39 3.54 1.40 4.42
C GLN A 39 2.79 1.37 3.08
N ALA A 40 2.10 2.46 2.72
CA ALA A 40 1.41 2.54 1.45
C ALA A 40 2.37 2.43 0.25
N LEU A 41 3.54 3.06 0.33
CA LEU A 41 4.57 2.98 -0.71
C LEU A 41 5.12 1.56 -0.83
N GLU A 42 5.47 0.92 0.29
CA GLU A 42 5.93 -0.47 0.31
C GLU A 42 4.88 -1.42 -0.29
N ASN A 43 3.60 -1.23 0.06
CA ASN A 43 2.52 -2.02 -0.50
C ASN A 43 2.45 -1.91 -2.03
N VAL A 44 2.68 -0.71 -2.60
CA VAL A 44 2.73 -0.49 -4.05
C VAL A 44 3.93 -1.23 -4.65
N GLU A 45 5.12 -1.11 -4.08
CA GLU A 45 6.32 -1.80 -4.56
C GLU A 45 6.16 -3.33 -4.57
N ILE A 46 5.55 -3.87 -3.50
CA ILE A 46 5.21 -5.30 -3.40
C ILE A 46 4.19 -5.67 -4.47
N ALA A 47 3.14 -4.87 -4.66
CA ALA A 47 2.12 -5.11 -5.66
C ALA A 47 2.70 -5.11 -7.08
N GLU A 48 3.57 -4.16 -7.41
CA GLU A 48 4.25 -4.10 -8.71
C GLU A 48 5.17 -5.30 -8.94
N ARG A 49 5.94 -5.71 -7.92
CA ARG A 49 6.79 -6.91 -8.02
C ARG A 49 5.95 -8.15 -8.29
N ARG A 50 4.87 -8.34 -7.51
CA ARG A 50 3.92 -9.45 -7.68
C ARG A 50 3.27 -9.41 -9.06
N LEU A 51 2.88 -8.24 -9.55
CA LEU A 51 2.30 -8.07 -10.88
C LEU A 51 3.28 -8.55 -11.96
N ARG A 52 4.55 -8.12 -11.91
CA ARG A 52 5.58 -8.56 -12.87
C ARG A 52 5.84 -10.06 -12.81
N GLU A 53 5.84 -10.65 -11.62
CA GLU A 53 5.98 -12.10 -11.44
C GLU A 53 4.79 -12.84 -12.06
N ILE A 54 3.57 -12.35 -11.82
CA ILE A 54 2.35 -12.92 -12.41
C ILE A 54 2.40 -12.80 -13.94
N GLN A 55 2.80 -11.65 -14.50
CA GLN A 55 2.96 -11.45 -15.93
C GLN A 55 3.97 -12.42 -16.55
N LYS A 56 5.08 -12.72 -15.87
CA LYS A 56 6.03 -13.75 -16.33
C LYS A 56 5.43 -15.15 -16.38
N LEU A 57 4.51 -15.46 -15.47
CA LEU A 57 3.88 -16.79 -15.36
C LEU A 57 2.71 -16.97 -16.31
N VAL A 58 1.88 -15.93 -16.47
CA VAL A 58 0.61 -15.97 -17.23
C VAL A 58 0.78 -15.42 -18.65
N GLY A 59 1.89 -14.73 -18.93
CA GLY A 59 2.07 -13.92 -20.13
C GLY A 59 1.59 -12.48 -19.89
N ASP A 60 2.15 -11.53 -20.65
CA ASP A 60 1.64 -10.17 -20.65
C ASP A 60 0.26 -10.16 -21.31
N PHE A 61 -0.71 -9.44 -20.73
CA PHE A 61 -2.00 -9.15 -21.38
C PHE A 61 -1.84 -8.16 -22.57
N SER A 62 -0.69 -8.17 -23.22
CA SER A 62 -0.36 -7.35 -24.38
C SER A 62 -1.11 -7.88 -25.60
N GLU A 63 -2.30 -7.34 -25.84
CA GLU A 63 -2.89 -7.11 -27.17
C GLU A 63 -2.97 -8.29 -28.18
N GLU A 64 -3.10 -9.55 -27.74
CA GLU A 64 -3.39 -10.68 -28.66
C GLU A 64 -4.78 -11.31 -28.44
N VAL A 65 -5.81 -10.48 -28.23
CA VAL A 65 -7.21 -10.87 -28.48
C VAL A 65 -7.87 -9.85 -29.41
N LEU A 66 -7.27 -9.68 -30.59
CA LEU A 66 -7.92 -9.17 -31.79
C LEU A 66 -7.61 -10.18 -32.91
N ILE A 67 -8.33 -11.31 -32.88
CA ILE A 67 -8.48 -12.20 -34.04
C ILE A 67 -9.95 -12.14 -34.46
#